data_AF-A0ABD3NRR0-F1
#
_entry.id   AF-A0ABD3NRR0-F1
#
_cell.length_a   1.000
_cell.length_b   1.000
_cell.length_c   1.000
_cell.angle_alpha   90.00
_cell.angle_beta   90.00
_cell.angle_gamma   90.00
#
_symmetry.space_group_name_H-M   'P 1'
#
loop_
_entity.id
_entity.type
_entity.pdbx_description
1 polymer ?
#
loop_
_entity_poly.entity_id
_entity_poly.type
_entity_poly.pdbx_seq_one_letter_code
_entity_poly.pdbx_strand_id
1 'polypeptide(L)'
;MNFFSSPYEPYAHLEPIAISGLMSMAKSNWAVDHDDDVITACCDLLSDASSTAGNQSVIEEDHVDSVSPIFTLYDPADEGRVNEAHTIIRRDVCEGFVVTPYDEGQQNRVGTVVFRCRFCKHLPRSSRASQSEFMPQAVEGLYRAQMRFQKNHLPYCKHTPEELKVKHRRAHNSKGNGRGCKSYWVESALRKGLKNSPKGIVYCGSTFASP
;
A
#
# COMPACT_ATOMS: atom_id res chain seq x y z
N MET A 1 27.38 -67.42 -43.23
CA MET A 1 26.19 -67.65 -44.08
C MET A 1 25.34 -66.39 -44.02
N ASN A 2 25.26 -65.65 -45.12
CA ASN A 2 24.43 -64.46 -45.31
C ASN A 2 23.09 -64.87 -45.91
N PHE A 3 21.96 -64.39 -45.37
CA PHE A 3 20.64 -64.21 -46.02
C PHE A 3 19.82 -63.27 -45.09
N PHE A 4 19.58 -62.00 -45.44
CA PHE A 4 18.48 -61.43 -46.26
C PHE A 4 17.20 -61.07 -45.46
N SER A 5 16.70 -59.84 -45.75
CA SER A 5 15.30 -59.35 -45.67
C SER A 5 14.83 -58.55 -44.42
N SER A 6 14.89 -57.21 -44.52
CA SER A 6 13.77 -56.22 -44.67
C SER A 6 12.34 -56.57 -44.17
N PRO A 7 11.37 -55.64 -44.03
CA PRO A 7 11.35 -54.19 -43.70
C PRO A 7 10.36 -53.90 -42.52
N TYR A 8 10.01 -52.62 -42.34
CA TYR A 8 8.69 -52.09 -41.88
C TYR A 8 8.70 -51.28 -40.57
N GLU A 9 8.71 -49.95 -40.72
CA GLU A 9 8.11 -49.01 -39.77
C GLU A 9 6.59 -49.15 -39.77
N PRO A 10 5.94 -48.94 -38.61
CA PRO A 10 4.70 -48.18 -38.64
C PRO A 10 4.69 -47.04 -37.61
N TYR A 11 4.24 -45.88 -38.10
CA TYR A 11 3.75 -44.76 -37.29
C TYR A 11 2.70 -45.23 -36.28
N ALA A 12 2.89 -44.88 -35.01
CA ALA A 12 1.84 -44.88 -34.00
C ALA A 12 1.71 -43.48 -33.41
N HIS A 13 0.55 -42.89 -33.64
CA HIS A 13 0.06 -41.68 -32.99
C HIS A 13 -0.26 -41.93 -31.50
N LEU A 14 -0.32 -40.81 -30.77
CA LEU A 14 -1.04 -40.52 -29.53
C LEU A 14 -0.20 -40.44 -28.25
N GLU A 15 -0.17 -39.20 -27.74
CA GLU A 15 0.38 -38.79 -26.45
C GLU A 15 -0.37 -39.40 -25.26
N PRO A 16 0.28 -39.41 -24.09
CA PRO A 16 -0.35 -38.73 -22.96
C PRO A 16 0.51 -37.62 -22.38
N ILE A 17 -0.16 -36.48 -22.22
CA ILE A 17 0.18 -35.27 -21.49
C ILE A 17 0.92 -35.59 -20.18
N ALA A 18 2.19 -35.20 -20.10
CA ALA A 18 2.91 -35.05 -18.85
C ALA A 18 2.95 -33.57 -18.47
N ILE A 19 2.06 -33.14 -17.55
CA ILE A 19 2.19 -31.84 -16.87
C ILE A 19 3.27 -32.01 -15.80
N SER A 20 4.53 -31.81 -16.19
CA SER A 20 5.65 -31.59 -15.28
C SER A 20 6.37 -30.29 -15.63
N GLY A 21 5.61 -29.20 -15.64
CA GLY A 21 6.12 -27.84 -15.77
C GLY A 21 6.32 -27.19 -14.41
N LEU A 22 7.46 -27.50 -13.79
CA LEU A 22 8.00 -26.84 -12.60
C LEU A 22 7.85 -25.31 -12.72
N MET A 23 7.17 -24.68 -11.75
CA MET A 23 7.11 -23.23 -11.63
C MET A 23 8.52 -22.67 -11.50
N SER A 24 9.07 -22.16 -12.61
CA SER A 24 10.24 -21.30 -12.60
C SER A 24 9.84 -19.97 -11.99
N MET A 25 9.94 -19.88 -10.67
CA MET A 25 9.96 -18.59 -9.99
C MET A 25 11.25 -17.90 -10.40
N ALA A 26 11.15 -17.00 -11.36
CA ALA A 26 12.18 -16.02 -11.66
C ALA A 26 12.49 -15.27 -10.36
N LYS A 27 13.59 -15.66 -9.70
CA LYS A 27 14.20 -14.91 -8.60
C LYS A 27 14.71 -13.62 -9.21
N SER A 28 13.91 -12.56 -9.13
CA SER A 28 14.40 -11.23 -9.42
C SER A 28 15.46 -10.89 -8.35
N ASN A 29 16.73 -10.84 -8.75
CA ASN A 29 17.82 -10.33 -7.95
C ASN A 29 17.57 -8.84 -7.68
N TRP A 30 17.37 -8.47 -6.42
CA TRP A 30 17.44 -7.08 -5.98
C TRP A 30 18.52 -7.00 -4.91
N ALA A 31 19.55 -6.21 -5.22
CA ALA A 31 20.58 -5.84 -4.27
C ALA A 31 19.93 -5.26 -3.01
N VAL A 32 20.36 -5.78 -1.87
CA VAL A 32 19.94 -5.34 -0.54
C VAL A 32 20.75 -4.09 -0.21
N ASP A 33 20.23 -2.91 -0.53
CA ASP A 33 20.79 -1.68 0.02
C ASP A 33 20.38 -1.61 1.50
N HIS A 34 21.33 -1.99 2.36
CA HIS A 34 21.28 -1.73 3.80
C HIS A 34 21.56 -0.24 4.01
N ASP A 35 20.49 0.52 4.26
CA ASP A 35 20.58 1.74 5.05
C ASP A 35 19.40 1.70 6.03
N ASP A 36 19.78 1.65 7.30
CA ASP A 36 18.91 1.56 8.47
C ASP A 36 17.98 2.76 8.57
N ASP A 37 16.67 2.49 8.62
CA ASP A 37 15.69 3.42 9.18
C ASP A 37 14.59 2.63 9.86
N VAL A 38 14.50 2.82 11.17
CA VAL A 38 13.64 2.12 12.11
C VAL A 38 12.17 2.39 11.78
N ILE A 39 11.50 1.41 11.18
CA ILE A 39 10.04 1.38 11.13
C ILE A 39 9.57 0.80 12.45
N THR A 40 9.02 1.64 13.34
CA THR A 40 8.30 1.17 14.51
C THR A 40 7.02 0.46 14.06
N ALA A 41 7.08 -0.87 13.99
CA ALA A 41 5.90 -1.72 13.96
C ALA A 41 5.24 -1.64 15.34
N CYS A 42 4.16 -0.85 15.46
CA CYS A 42 3.31 -0.87 16.65
C CYS A 42 2.30 -2.01 16.50
N CYS A 43 2.66 -3.20 16.98
CA CYS A 43 1.72 -4.28 17.28
C CYS A 43 1.84 -4.61 18.78
N ASP A 44 0.70 -4.43 19.47
CA ASP A 44 0.21 -5.17 20.63
C ASP A 44 1.00 -5.16 21.95
N LEU A 45 0.56 -4.31 22.89
CA LEU A 45 0.55 -4.61 24.33
C LEU A 45 -0.61 -3.87 25.00
N LEU A 46 -1.69 -4.56 25.33
CA LEU A 46 -2.56 -4.21 26.44
C LEU A 46 -2.94 -5.49 27.18
N SER A 47 -2.51 -5.56 28.44
CA SER A 47 -3.05 -6.42 29.48
C SER A 47 -3.90 -5.58 30.43
N ASP A 48 -4.91 -6.24 31.00
CA ASP A 48 -6.06 -5.73 31.73
C ASP A 48 -5.76 -4.86 32.96
N ALA A 49 -6.68 -3.94 33.28
CA ALA A 49 -7.21 -3.76 34.63
C ALA A 49 -8.52 -2.95 34.65
N SER A 50 -9.35 -3.29 35.63
CA SER A 50 -10.78 -3.02 35.77
C SER A 50 -11.14 -1.68 36.44
N SER A 51 -12.32 -1.17 36.07
CA SER A 51 -13.35 -0.43 36.84
C SER A 51 -12.98 0.57 37.95
N THR A 52 -13.56 1.78 37.87
CA THR A 52 -14.43 2.33 38.92
C THR A 52 -15.30 3.48 38.40
N ALA A 53 -16.54 3.51 38.87
CA ALA A 53 -17.60 4.43 38.48
C ALA A 53 -17.47 5.81 39.15
N GLY A 54 -17.94 6.85 38.45
CA GLY A 54 -18.12 8.20 38.98
C GLY A 54 -18.90 9.08 38.02
N ASN A 55 -20.18 9.33 38.35
CA ASN A 55 -21.07 10.27 37.69
C ASN A 55 -20.50 11.70 37.69
N GLN A 56 -20.58 12.42 36.57
CA GLN A 56 -20.71 13.88 36.60
C GLN A 56 -21.36 14.41 35.31
N SER A 57 -22.49 15.09 35.51
CA SER A 57 -23.29 15.99 34.66
C SER A 57 -22.88 16.22 33.19
N VAL A 58 -23.84 15.91 32.33
CA VAL A 58 -23.94 16.23 30.90
C VAL A 58 -23.95 17.74 30.68
N ILE A 59 -22.93 18.26 30.01
CA ILE A 59 -22.99 19.48 29.22
C ILE A 59 -22.98 18.99 27.77
N GLU A 60 -24.13 19.02 27.10
CA GLU A 60 -24.23 18.78 25.66
C GLU A 60 -23.61 19.98 24.94
N GLU A 61 -22.29 19.97 24.80
CA GLU A 61 -21.64 20.74 23.75
C GLU A 61 -21.87 20.00 22.44
N ASP A 62 -22.51 20.67 21.47
CA ASP A 62 -22.68 20.21 20.10
C ASP A 62 -21.33 19.74 19.55
N HIS A 63 -21.11 18.42 19.58
CA HIS A 63 -19.94 17.77 19.05
C HIS A 63 -20.05 17.79 17.52
N VAL A 64 -19.59 18.88 16.92
CA VAL A 64 -19.25 18.87 15.49
C VAL A 64 -18.15 17.83 15.34
N ASP A 65 -18.52 16.62 14.91
CA ASP A 65 -17.62 15.60 14.40
C ASP A 65 -16.74 16.28 13.34
N SER A 66 -15.56 16.75 13.75
CA SER A 66 -14.63 17.39 12.85
C SER A 66 -14.07 16.28 11.96
N VAL A 67 -14.73 16.04 10.83
CA VAL A 67 -14.32 15.03 9.86
C VAL A 67 -12.90 15.37 9.42
N SER A 68 -11.95 14.51 9.79
CA SER A 68 -10.56 14.73 9.40
C SER A 68 -10.42 14.72 7.88
N PRO A 69 -9.58 15.61 7.32
CA PRO A 69 -9.39 15.66 5.88
C PRO A 69 -8.88 14.31 5.37
N ILE A 70 -9.62 13.73 4.43
CA ILE A 70 -9.22 12.53 3.68
C ILE A 70 -8.82 12.99 2.29
N PHE A 71 -7.66 12.55 1.80
CA PHE A 71 -7.14 12.96 0.50
C PHE A 71 -6.38 11.82 -0.18
N THR A 72 -6.09 11.98 -1.46
CA THR A 72 -5.22 11.08 -2.22
C THR A 72 -3.87 11.76 -2.52
N LEU A 73 -2.82 10.96 -2.66
CA LEU A 73 -1.52 11.47 -3.10
C LEU A 73 -1.51 11.79 -4.59
N TYR A 74 -2.51 11.34 -5.35
CA TYR A 74 -2.63 11.62 -6.77
C TYR A 74 -2.78 13.12 -7.07
N ASP A 75 -2.02 13.60 -8.04
CA ASP A 75 -2.11 14.94 -8.61
C ASP A 75 -2.22 14.79 -10.14
N PRO A 76 -2.99 15.62 -10.87
CA PRO A 76 -3.03 15.55 -12.34
C PRO A 76 -1.64 15.66 -12.99
N ALA A 77 -0.69 16.36 -12.37
CA ALA A 77 0.70 16.42 -12.83
C ALA A 77 1.49 15.12 -12.62
N ASP A 78 0.90 14.07 -12.03
CA ASP A 78 1.49 12.74 -11.96
C ASP A 78 1.65 12.13 -13.36
N GLU A 79 0.79 12.51 -14.31
CA GLU A 79 0.86 12.05 -15.70
C GLU A 79 2.23 12.36 -16.32
N GLY A 80 2.95 11.31 -16.74
CA GLY A 80 4.29 11.43 -17.30
C GLY A 80 5.43 11.61 -16.28
N ARG A 81 5.13 11.87 -14.99
CA ARG A 81 6.15 12.03 -13.92
C ARG A 81 6.20 10.85 -12.96
N VAL A 82 5.05 10.20 -12.78
CA VAL A 82 4.87 8.99 -11.98
C VAL A 82 4.39 7.88 -12.90
N ASN A 83 4.96 6.71 -12.70
CA ASN A 83 4.65 5.55 -13.52
C ASN A 83 3.23 5.02 -13.20
N GLU A 84 2.55 4.38 -14.15
CA GLU A 84 1.13 4.03 -13.98
C GLU A 84 0.89 3.09 -12.80
N ALA A 85 1.82 2.18 -12.51
CA ALA A 85 1.71 1.28 -11.35
C ALA A 85 1.63 2.08 -10.04
N HIS A 86 2.47 3.11 -9.89
CA HIS A 86 2.44 3.99 -8.73
C HIS A 86 1.21 4.91 -8.73
N THR A 87 0.81 5.43 -9.89
CA THR A 87 -0.38 6.29 -10.05
C THR A 87 -1.65 5.57 -9.59
N ILE A 88 -1.82 4.29 -9.94
CA ILE A 88 -2.95 3.47 -9.47
C ILE A 88 -2.99 3.44 -7.94
N ILE A 89 -1.84 3.25 -7.28
CA ILE A 89 -1.83 3.21 -5.82
C ILE A 89 -2.12 4.60 -5.22
N ARG A 90 -1.53 5.67 -5.78
CA ARG A 90 -1.71 7.06 -5.32
C ARG A 90 -3.16 7.55 -5.47
N ARG A 91 -3.86 7.09 -6.51
CA ARG A 91 -5.20 7.55 -6.90
C ARG A 91 -6.31 6.65 -6.38
N ASP A 92 -6.16 5.35 -6.60
CA ASP A 92 -7.27 4.41 -6.55
C ASP A 92 -7.23 3.55 -5.27
N VAL A 93 -6.05 3.25 -4.73
CA VAL A 93 -5.90 2.28 -3.62
C VAL A 93 -5.65 2.91 -2.27
N CYS A 94 -4.88 4.00 -2.21
CA CYS A 94 -4.43 4.58 -0.96
C CYS A 94 -5.04 5.96 -0.72
N GLU A 95 -5.44 6.22 0.53
CA GLU A 95 -5.85 7.54 1.00
C GLU A 95 -4.99 7.95 2.21
N GLY A 96 -4.71 9.25 2.31
CA GLY A 96 -4.16 9.89 3.49
C GLY A 96 -5.28 10.46 4.37
N PHE A 97 -5.09 10.41 5.69
CA PHE A 97 -5.96 11.08 6.66
C PHE A 97 -5.13 11.66 7.80
N VAL A 98 -5.68 12.67 8.49
CA VAL A 98 -5.07 13.23 9.69
C VAL A 98 -5.57 12.46 10.91
N VAL A 99 -4.65 12.05 11.78
CA VAL A 99 -4.97 11.35 13.03
C VAL A 99 -5.69 12.29 13.98
N THR A 100 -6.85 11.86 14.46
CA THR A 100 -7.63 12.50 15.52
C THR A 100 -7.39 11.82 16.87
N PRO A 101 -7.76 12.46 17.99
CA PRO A 101 -7.78 11.80 19.31
C PRO A 101 -8.65 10.53 19.37
N TYR A 102 -9.61 10.40 18.45
CA TYR A 102 -10.56 9.28 18.38
C TYR A 102 -10.03 8.08 17.57
N ASP A 103 -8.90 8.24 16.88
CA ASP A 103 -8.26 7.14 16.17
C ASP A 103 -7.54 6.20 17.17
N GLU A 104 -8.24 5.13 17.55
CA GLU A 104 -7.75 4.11 18.48
C GLU A 104 -6.34 3.63 18.09
N GLY A 105 -5.45 3.47 19.07
CA GLY A 105 -4.08 2.97 18.88
C GLY A 105 -3.13 3.94 18.17
N GLN A 106 -3.54 5.19 17.93
CA GLN A 106 -2.70 6.24 17.31
C GLN A 106 -2.68 7.54 18.13
N GLN A 107 -3.04 7.50 19.41
CA GLN A 107 -3.17 8.68 20.26
C GLN A 107 -1.86 9.48 20.41
N ASN A 108 -0.69 8.84 20.29
CA ASN A 108 0.60 9.53 20.29
C ASN A 108 0.92 10.26 18.97
N ARG A 109 0.05 10.17 17.96
CA ARG A 109 0.26 10.69 16.60
C ARG A 109 -0.82 11.66 16.16
N VAL A 110 -1.68 12.11 17.06
CA VAL A 110 -2.71 13.12 16.77
C VAL A 110 -2.09 14.31 16.03
N GLY A 111 -2.71 14.70 14.92
CA GLY A 111 -2.29 15.78 14.03
C GLY A 111 -1.32 15.36 12.91
N THR A 112 -0.82 14.13 12.89
CA THR A 112 0.02 13.63 11.79
C THR A 112 -0.81 12.96 10.69
N VAL A 113 -0.17 12.71 9.55
CA VAL A 113 -0.77 12.09 8.38
C VAL A 113 -0.42 10.60 8.32
N VAL A 114 -1.45 9.80 8.11
CA VAL A 114 -1.35 8.35 7.92
C VAL A 114 -1.94 7.99 6.59
N PHE A 115 -1.31 7.03 5.91
CA PHE A 115 -1.81 6.49 4.66
C PHE A 115 -2.37 5.10 4.91
N ARG A 116 -3.53 4.80 4.31
CA ARG A 116 -4.20 3.50 4.47
C ARG A 116 -4.81 3.00 3.17
N CYS A 117 -5.07 1.70 3.12
CA CYS A 117 -5.85 1.09 2.05
C CYS A 117 -7.32 1.53 2.14
N ARG A 118 -7.84 2.13 1.06
CA ARG A 118 -9.23 2.60 0.95
C ARG A 118 -10.25 1.48 1.07
N PHE A 119 -9.84 0.26 0.70
CA PHE A 119 -10.74 -0.88 0.57
C PHE A 119 -10.90 -1.69 1.85
N CYS A 120 -9.86 -1.83 2.67
CA CYS A 120 -9.95 -2.58 3.94
C CYS A 120 -10.02 -1.70 5.19
N LYS A 121 -10.06 -0.35 5.04
CA LYS A 121 -10.11 0.59 6.15
C LYS A 121 -11.30 0.41 7.10
N HIS A 122 -12.41 -0.14 6.60
CA HIS A 122 -13.62 -0.36 7.38
C HIS A 122 -13.51 -1.54 8.35
N LEU A 123 -12.49 -2.40 8.19
CA LEU A 123 -12.27 -3.54 9.06
C LEU A 123 -11.46 -3.13 10.29
N PRO A 124 -11.57 -3.86 11.41
CA PRO A 124 -10.61 -3.76 12.52
C PRO A 124 -9.18 -4.05 12.03
N ARG A 125 -8.16 -3.39 12.61
CA ARG A 125 -6.76 -3.55 12.16
C ARG A 125 -6.29 -5.00 12.16
N SER A 126 -6.71 -5.80 13.15
CA SER A 126 -6.39 -7.23 13.28
C SER A 126 -6.94 -8.10 12.14
N SER A 127 -7.98 -7.64 11.44
CA SER A 127 -8.61 -8.36 10.32
C SER A 127 -8.13 -7.90 8.95
N ARG A 128 -7.25 -6.88 8.89
CA ARG A 128 -6.70 -6.37 7.63
C ARG A 128 -5.48 -7.18 7.21
N ALA A 129 -5.21 -7.23 5.91
CA ALA A 129 -3.92 -7.72 5.43
C ALA A 129 -2.78 -6.85 6.00
N SER A 130 -1.63 -7.48 6.27
CA SER A 130 -0.46 -6.81 6.82
C SER A 130 -0.11 -5.54 6.03
N GLN A 131 0.43 -4.54 6.75
CA GLN A 131 0.83 -3.24 6.20
C GLN A 131 -0.29 -2.52 5.43
N SER A 132 -1.54 -2.67 5.90
CA SER A 132 -2.70 -1.92 5.38
C SER A 132 -2.65 -0.41 5.65
N GLU A 133 -1.74 0.02 6.52
CA GLU A 133 -1.43 1.41 6.83
C GLU A 133 0.08 1.62 6.78
N PHE A 134 0.52 2.82 6.40
CA PHE A 134 1.91 3.24 6.48
C PHE A 134 2.01 4.71 6.88
N MET A 135 3.10 5.04 7.57
CA MET A 135 3.30 6.35 8.17
C MET A 135 4.77 6.74 8.05
N PRO A 136 5.17 7.41 6.97
CA PRO A 136 6.53 7.88 6.81
C PRO A 136 6.84 8.97 7.86
N GLN A 137 8.07 8.99 8.36
CA GLN A 137 8.54 10.05 9.27
C GLN A 137 8.68 11.40 8.55
N ALA A 138 8.92 11.37 7.23
CA ALA A 138 9.12 12.57 6.42
C ALA A 138 8.62 12.34 4.98
N VAL A 139 8.30 13.41 4.26
CA VAL A 139 7.77 13.37 2.88
C VAL A 139 8.73 12.69 1.90
N GLU A 140 10.04 12.76 2.16
CA GLU A 140 11.10 12.07 1.44
C GLU A 140 10.94 10.54 1.49
N GLY A 141 10.34 10.03 2.56
CA GLY A 141 10.08 8.61 2.76
C GLY A 141 8.85 8.08 2.01
N LEU A 142 7.99 8.95 1.45
CA LEU A 142 6.72 8.55 0.84
C LEU A 142 6.89 7.51 -0.26
N TYR A 143 7.85 7.73 -1.15
CA TYR A 143 8.13 6.80 -2.25
C TYR A 143 8.45 5.39 -1.72
N ARG A 144 9.37 5.28 -0.75
CA ARG A 144 9.78 3.98 -0.19
C ARG A 144 8.65 3.32 0.59
N ALA A 145 7.89 4.08 1.37
CA ALA A 145 6.77 3.56 2.14
C ALA A 145 5.68 3.02 1.23
N GLN A 146 5.35 3.74 0.16
CA GLN A 146 4.36 3.28 -0.82
C GLN A 146 4.83 2.05 -1.60
N MET A 147 6.12 1.95 -1.93
CA MET A 147 6.69 0.74 -2.53
C MET A 147 6.54 -0.48 -1.63
N ARG A 148 6.76 -0.34 -0.31
CA ARG A 148 6.54 -1.41 0.66
C ARG A 148 5.06 -1.79 0.75
N PHE A 149 4.16 -0.81 0.83
CA PHE A 149 2.71 -1.04 0.78
C PHE A 149 2.30 -1.83 -0.47
N GLN A 150 2.77 -1.40 -1.64
CA GLN A 150 2.51 -2.09 -2.91
C GLN A 150 2.98 -3.54 -2.89
N LYS A 151 4.16 -3.83 -2.33
CA LYS A 151 4.72 -5.19 -2.29
C LYS A 151 4.01 -6.08 -1.28
N ASN A 152 3.70 -5.55 -0.11
CA ASN A 152 3.39 -6.35 1.08
C ASN A 152 1.91 -6.32 1.48
N HIS A 153 1.14 -5.34 1.00
CA HIS A 153 -0.29 -5.24 1.29
C HIS A 153 -1.15 -5.58 0.07
N LEU A 154 -0.92 -4.89 -1.05
CA LEU A 154 -1.79 -4.96 -2.24
C LEU A 154 -2.08 -6.40 -2.73
N PRO A 155 -1.09 -7.31 -2.82
CA PRO A 155 -1.35 -8.67 -3.31
C PRO A 155 -2.24 -9.48 -2.36
N TYR A 156 -2.23 -9.16 -1.07
CA TYR A 156 -2.85 -9.96 -0.01
C TYR A 156 -4.18 -9.38 0.48
N CYS A 157 -4.46 -8.10 0.21
CA CYS A 157 -5.71 -7.47 0.59
C CYS A 157 -6.89 -8.10 -0.17
N LYS A 158 -7.77 -8.81 0.53
CA LYS A 158 -8.96 -9.44 -0.06
C LYS A 158 -10.02 -8.43 -0.52
N HIS A 159 -9.97 -7.20 0.00
CA HIS A 159 -10.98 -6.16 -0.27
C HIS A 159 -10.61 -5.25 -1.43
N THR A 160 -9.34 -5.21 -1.84
CA THR A 160 -8.97 -4.47 -3.05
C THR A 160 -9.56 -5.16 -4.28
N PRO A 161 -10.31 -4.43 -5.13
CA PRO A 161 -10.88 -4.98 -6.35
C PRO A 161 -9.84 -5.70 -7.21
N GLU A 162 -10.16 -6.91 -7.68
CA GLU A 162 -9.23 -7.72 -8.47
C GLU A 162 -8.85 -7.01 -9.77
N GLU A 163 -9.78 -6.27 -10.38
CA GLU A 163 -9.53 -5.44 -11.55
C GLU A 163 -8.39 -4.43 -11.33
N LEU A 164 -8.32 -3.80 -10.15
CA LEU A 164 -7.26 -2.86 -9.81
C LEU A 164 -5.92 -3.58 -9.58
N LYS A 165 -5.94 -4.76 -8.97
CA LYS A 165 -4.73 -5.58 -8.80
C LYS A 165 -4.19 -6.06 -10.15
N VAL A 166 -5.06 -6.48 -11.06
CA VAL A 166 -4.71 -6.87 -12.42
C VAL A 166 -4.13 -5.68 -13.19
N LYS A 167 -4.81 -4.52 -13.14
CA LYS A 167 -4.35 -3.28 -13.78
C LYS A 167 -2.97 -2.87 -13.25
N HIS A 168 -2.80 -2.87 -11.93
CA HIS A 168 -1.53 -2.58 -11.26
C HIS A 168 -0.43 -3.54 -11.71
N ARG A 169 -0.67 -4.85 -11.67
CA ARG A 169 0.32 -5.87 -12.05
C ARG A 169 0.75 -5.73 -13.51
N ARG A 170 -0.19 -5.44 -14.42
CA ARG A 170 0.11 -5.18 -15.85
C ARG A 170 0.99 -3.95 -16.02
N ALA A 171 0.63 -2.84 -15.37
CA ALA A 171 1.42 -1.61 -15.40
C ALA A 171 2.82 -1.81 -14.80
N HIS A 172 2.91 -2.52 -13.68
CA HIS A 172 4.17 -2.83 -13.00
C HIS A 172 5.15 -3.60 -13.89
N ASN A 173 4.62 -4.53 -14.70
CA ASN A 173 5.42 -5.41 -15.55
C ASN A 173 5.67 -4.85 -16.96
N SER A 174 5.11 -3.69 -17.29
CA SER A 174 5.28 -3.07 -18.62
C SER A 174 6.71 -2.54 -18.80
N LYS A 175 7.27 -2.75 -20.01
CA LYS A 175 8.58 -2.19 -20.38
C LYS A 175 8.50 -0.66 -20.37
N GLY A 176 9.54 0.02 -19.88
CA GLY A 176 9.57 1.48 -19.78
C GLY A 176 8.93 2.05 -18.51
N ASN A 177 8.48 1.21 -17.59
CA ASN A 177 7.98 1.62 -16.27
C ASN A 177 9.17 2.02 -15.37
N GLY A 178 9.80 3.16 -15.66
CA GLY A 178 10.86 3.73 -14.84
C GLY A 178 10.39 3.90 -13.38
N ARG A 179 11.33 3.92 -12.43
CA ARG A 179 11.04 3.94 -10.97
C ARG A 179 10.30 5.22 -10.48
N GLY A 180 9.82 6.08 -11.39
CA GLY A 180 9.28 7.40 -11.08
C GLY A 180 10.37 8.35 -10.59
N CYS A 181 10.09 9.65 -10.64
CA CYS A 181 11.03 10.65 -10.16
C CYS A 181 10.86 10.85 -8.64
N LYS A 182 11.80 10.38 -7.80
CA LYS A 182 11.69 10.50 -6.32
C LYS A 182 11.49 11.95 -5.85
N SER A 183 12.16 12.92 -6.47
CA SER A 183 12.00 14.34 -6.13
C SER A 183 10.59 14.84 -6.40
N TYR A 184 9.93 14.34 -7.45
CA TYR A 184 8.54 14.70 -7.74
C TYR A 184 7.56 14.19 -6.67
N TRP A 185 7.86 13.06 -6.00
CA TRP A 185 7.03 12.60 -4.87
C TRP A 185 7.05 13.59 -3.71
N VAL A 186 8.21 14.16 -3.42
CA VAL A 186 8.37 15.21 -2.40
C VAL A 186 7.67 16.48 -2.86
N GLU A 187 7.94 16.95 -4.08
CA GLU A 187 7.33 18.16 -4.64
C GLU A 187 5.79 18.11 -4.62
N SER A 188 5.20 17.01 -5.10
CA SER A 188 3.75 16.83 -5.12
C SER A 188 3.15 16.74 -3.71
N ALA A 189 3.82 16.10 -2.76
CA ALA A 189 3.40 16.06 -1.37
C ALA A 189 3.39 17.45 -0.73
N LEU A 190 4.46 18.22 -0.91
CA LEU A 190 4.56 19.60 -0.41
C LEU A 190 3.47 20.50 -1.00
N ARG A 191 3.21 20.38 -2.31
CA ARG A 191 2.15 21.14 -3.00
C ARG A 191 0.75 20.82 -2.46
N LYS A 192 0.54 19.59 -1.98
CA LYS A 192 -0.70 19.15 -1.33
C LYS A 192 -0.82 19.61 0.13
N GLY A 193 0.15 20.37 0.64
CA GLY A 193 0.15 20.88 2.00
C GLY A 193 0.75 19.93 3.02
N LEU A 194 1.39 18.83 2.60
CA LEU A 194 2.13 17.96 3.52
C LEU A 194 3.43 18.63 3.93
N LYS A 195 3.75 18.61 5.22
CA LYS A 195 5.00 19.15 5.75
C LYS A 195 5.62 18.20 6.76
N ASN A 196 6.95 18.18 6.83
CA ASN A 196 7.66 17.46 7.87
C ASN A 196 7.47 18.17 9.22
N SER A 197 7.32 17.37 10.28
CA SER A 197 7.33 17.82 11.67
C SER A 197 8.13 16.83 12.52
N PRO A 198 8.48 17.17 13.76
CA PRO A 198 9.15 16.23 14.66
C PRO A 198 8.35 14.95 14.94
N LYS A 199 7.03 14.96 14.76
CA LYS A 199 6.16 13.79 15.00
C LYS A 199 5.87 12.96 13.74
N GLY A 200 6.36 13.39 12.58
CA GLY A 200 6.03 12.83 11.28
C GLY A 200 5.49 13.88 10.31
N ILE A 201 4.85 13.43 9.24
CA ILE A 201 4.20 14.33 8.28
C ILE A 201 2.94 14.93 8.90
N VAL A 202 2.72 16.23 8.76
CA VAL A 202 1.49 16.93 9.12
C VAL A 202 0.80 17.50 7.88
N TYR A 203 -0.51 17.72 7.96
CA TYR A 203 -1.29 18.37 6.91
C TYR A 203 -1.51 19.85 7.25
N CYS A 204 -0.97 20.75 6.43
CA CYS A 204 -1.08 22.20 6.60
C CYS A 204 -1.91 22.88 5.50
N GLY A 205 -2.76 22.15 4.78
CA GLY A 205 -3.62 22.72 3.75
C GLY A 205 -4.68 23.65 4.35
N SER A 206 -4.89 24.81 3.72
CA SER A 206 -6.11 25.60 3.89
C SER A 206 -7.30 24.73 3.49
N THR A 207 -8.33 24.68 4.35
CA THR A 207 -9.64 24.03 4.15
C THR A 207 -9.95 23.74 2.68
N PHE A 208 -10.09 22.46 2.33
CA PHE A 208 -10.48 22.03 0.99
C PHE A 208 -11.74 22.78 0.57
N ALA A 209 -11.63 23.68 -0.42
CA ALA A 209 -12.80 24.06 -1.19
C ALA A 209 -13.20 22.81 -1.98
N SER A 210 -14.25 22.12 -1.52
CA SER A 210 -14.91 21.11 -2.34
C SER A 210 -15.40 21.77 -3.64
N PRO A 211 -15.26 21.10 -4.80
CA PRO A 211 -15.94 21.54 -6.02
C PRO A 211 -17.46 21.49 -5.86
#